data_AF-A0A376MPK1-F1
#
_entry.id   AF-A0A376MPK1-F1
#
_cell.length_a   1.000
_cell.length_b   1.000
_cell.length_c   1.000
_cell.angle_alpha   90.00
_cell.angle_beta   90.00
_cell.angle_gamma   90.00
#
_symmetry.space_group_name_H-M   'P 1'
#
loop_
_entity.id
_entity.type
_entity.pdbx_description
1 polymer ?
#
loop_
_entity_poly.entity_id
_entity_poly.type
_entity_poly.pdbx_seq_one_letter_code
_entity_poly.pdbx_strand_id
1 'polypeptide(L)'
;MNTEGQDCGFNGGEMTLSLADRWILAEFNQTIKAYREALDSFRFDIAAGILYEFTWNQFCDWYLELTKPVMNGGTEAELRGTRHTLVTVLEGLLRLAHPIIPFITETIWQRVKVLCGITADTIMLQPFPQYDASQVDEAALADTEWLKQAIVAVRNIRAEMNIAPGKPLGTAAAWLQRGCRTSRK
;
A
#
# COMPACT_ATOMS: atom_id res chain seq x y z
N MET A 1 5.14 -0.22 11.95
CA MET A 1 3.68 -0.31 12.12
C MET A 1 3.42 -1.71 12.67
N ASN A 2 3.06 -1.84 13.95
CA ASN A 2 2.89 -3.15 14.59
C ASN A 2 1.39 -3.50 14.62
N THR A 3 1.02 -4.64 14.03
CA THR A 3 -0.35 -5.17 14.01
C THR A 3 -0.54 -6.34 14.98
N GLU A 4 0.53 -6.82 15.61
CA GLU A 4 0.45 -7.91 16.58
C GLU A 4 -0.33 -7.47 17.83
N GLY A 5 -1.31 -8.28 18.22
CA GLY A 5 -2.19 -8.00 19.37
C GLY A 5 -3.22 -6.89 19.12
N GLN A 6 -3.37 -6.42 17.88
CA GLN A 6 -4.35 -5.40 17.49
C GLN A 6 -5.53 -6.01 16.73
N ASP A 7 -6.72 -5.40 16.85
CA ASP A 7 -7.88 -5.79 16.05
C ASP A 7 -7.64 -5.47 14.57
N CYS A 8 -7.62 -6.52 13.75
CA CYS A 8 -7.41 -6.47 12.30
C CYS A 8 -8.71 -6.74 11.51
N GLY A 9 -9.88 -6.69 12.15
CA GLY A 9 -11.18 -6.81 11.48
C GLY A 9 -11.60 -8.21 11.06
N PHE A 10 -10.75 -9.24 11.24
CA PHE A 10 -11.10 -10.63 10.92
C PHE A 10 -12.13 -11.25 11.85
N ASN A 11 -12.41 -10.62 13.00
CA ASN A 11 -13.49 -11.00 13.92
C ASN A 11 -14.74 -10.09 13.77
N GLY A 12 -14.81 -9.28 12.72
CA GLY A 12 -15.90 -8.34 12.44
C GLY A 12 -15.69 -6.92 13.01
N GLY A 13 -16.76 -6.14 12.95
CA GLY A 13 -16.80 -4.73 13.37
C GLY A 13 -16.74 -3.74 12.19
N GLU A 14 -17.03 -2.48 12.49
CA GLU A 14 -17.05 -1.41 11.49
C GLU A 14 -15.65 -1.10 10.97
N MET A 15 -15.52 -1.00 9.65
CA MET A 15 -14.27 -0.71 8.95
C MET A 15 -14.48 0.42 7.96
N THR A 16 -13.60 1.40 8.02
CA THR A 16 -13.58 2.52 7.07
C THR A 16 -12.27 2.46 6.31
N LEU A 17 -12.34 2.28 4.99
CA LEU A 17 -11.17 2.24 4.13
C LEU A 17 -10.79 3.64 3.67
N SER A 18 -9.53 4.02 3.88
CA SER A 18 -8.97 5.25 3.34
C SER A 18 -8.76 5.15 1.82
N LEU A 19 -8.46 6.28 1.18
CA LEU A 19 -8.07 6.30 -0.23
C LEU A 19 -6.88 5.36 -0.50
N ALA A 20 -5.89 5.34 0.40
CA ALA A 20 -4.70 4.49 0.27
C ALA A 20 -5.04 3.00 0.38
N ASP A 21 -5.99 2.64 1.26
CA ASP A 21 -6.44 1.26 1.45
C ASP A 21 -7.18 0.74 0.20
N ARG A 22 -8.09 1.54 -0.36
CA ARG A 22 -8.77 1.18 -1.62
C ARG A 22 -7.80 1.06 -2.78
N TRP A 23 -6.86 2.01 -2.86
CA TRP A 23 -5.86 2.03 -3.92
C TRP A 23 -4.98 0.77 -3.90
N ILE A 24 -4.42 0.39 -2.76
CA ILE A 24 -3.51 -0.77 -2.71
C ILE A 24 -4.24 -2.08 -3.03
N LEU A 25 -5.53 -2.20 -2.68
CA LEU A 25 -6.35 -3.35 -3.05
C LEU A 25 -6.55 -3.43 -4.56
N ALA A 26 -6.90 -2.31 -5.20
CA ALA A 26 -7.05 -2.24 -6.65
C ALA A 26 -5.72 -2.50 -7.39
N GLU A 27 -4.62 -1.94 -6.91
CA GLU A 27 -3.26 -2.14 -7.44
C GLU A 27 -2.83 -3.60 -7.30
N PHE A 28 -3.08 -4.22 -6.14
CA PHE A 28 -2.76 -5.63 -5.91
C PHE A 28 -3.57 -6.55 -6.83
N ASN A 29 -4.84 -6.24 -7.05
CA ASN A 29 -5.70 -6.98 -7.98
C ASN A 29 -5.16 -6.92 -9.43
N GLN A 30 -4.69 -5.76 -9.89
CA GLN A 30 -4.02 -5.65 -11.19
C GLN A 30 -2.70 -6.41 -11.25
N THR A 31 -1.92 -6.37 -10.16
CA THR A 31 -0.67 -7.11 -10.01
C THR A 31 -0.89 -8.62 -10.12
N ILE A 32 -1.93 -9.16 -9.47
CA ILE A 32 -2.31 -10.58 -9.58
C ILE A 32 -2.56 -10.96 -11.04
N LYS A 33 -3.33 -10.14 -11.77
CA LYS A 33 -3.63 -10.39 -13.18
C LYS A 33 -2.36 -10.44 -14.03
N ALA A 34 -1.52 -9.42 -13.95
CA ALA A 34 -0.29 -9.33 -14.73
C ALA A 34 0.71 -10.45 -14.37
N TYR A 35 0.86 -10.75 -13.09
CA TYR A 35 1.72 -11.85 -12.62
C TYR A 35 1.23 -13.20 -13.13
N ARG A 36 -0.09 -13.42 -13.12
CA ARG A 36 -0.70 -14.65 -13.62
C ARG A 36 -0.46 -14.83 -15.12
N GLU A 37 -0.65 -13.78 -15.92
CA GLU A 37 -0.36 -13.79 -17.36
C GLU A 37 1.11 -14.12 -17.67
N ALA A 38 2.04 -13.57 -16.87
CA ALA A 38 3.47 -13.88 -16.99
C ALA A 38 3.77 -15.34 -16.66
N LEU A 39 3.17 -15.89 -15.60
CA LEU A 39 3.32 -17.31 -15.24
C LEU A 39 2.73 -18.25 -16.30
N ASP A 40 1.53 -17.95 -16.80
CA ASP A 40 0.88 -18.75 -17.84
C ASP A 40 1.70 -18.75 -19.15
N SER A 41 2.53 -17.71 -19.36
CA SER A 41 3.46 -17.58 -20.48
C SER A 41 4.88 -18.10 -20.17
N PHE A 42 5.10 -18.74 -19.01
CA PHE A 42 6.40 -19.23 -18.52
C PHE A 42 7.48 -18.14 -18.39
N ARG A 43 7.09 -16.87 -18.27
CA ARG A 43 8.00 -15.71 -18.12
C ARG A 43 8.22 -15.40 -16.65
N PHE A 44 8.94 -16.28 -15.96
CA PHE A 44 9.29 -16.13 -14.54
C PHE A 44 10.13 -14.86 -14.27
N ASP A 45 10.90 -14.40 -15.24
CA ASP A 45 11.65 -13.15 -15.18
C ASP A 45 10.72 -11.93 -15.09
N ILE A 46 9.66 -11.90 -15.91
CA ILE A 46 8.63 -10.85 -15.85
C ILE A 46 7.85 -10.96 -14.55
N ALA A 47 7.44 -12.17 -14.15
CA ALA A 47 6.72 -12.40 -12.91
C ALA A 47 7.52 -11.91 -11.69
N ALA A 48 8.82 -12.20 -11.63
CA ALA A 48 9.71 -11.70 -10.57
C ALA A 48 9.81 -10.16 -10.58
N GLY A 49 9.89 -9.55 -11.76
CA GLY A 49 9.90 -8.09 -11.91
C GLY A 49 8.62 -7.43 -11.40
N ILE A 50 7.45 -7.97 -11.77
CA ILE A 50 6.14 -7.51 -11.29
C ILE A 50 6.04 -7.63 -9.76
N LEU A 51 6.47 -8.76 -9.22
CA LEU A 51 6.47 -8.99 -7.78
C LEU A 51 7.36 -7.98 -7.03
N TYR A 52 8.56 -7.71 -7.56
CA TYR A 52 9.48 -6.73 -7.00
C TYR A 52 8.89 -5.32 -7.03
N GLU A 53 8.37 -4.90 -8.19
CA GLU A 53 7.74 -3.59 -8.39
C GLU A 53 6.60 -3.36 -7.39
N PHE A 54 5.69 -4.32 -7.26
CA PHE A 54 4.59 -4.21 -6.31
C PHE A 54 5.08 -4.19 -4.86
N THR A 55 5.95 -5.12 -4.47
CA THR A 55 6.40 -5.26 -3.08
C THR A 55 7.17 -4.03 -2.62
N TRP A 56 8.12 -3.56 -3.44
CA TRP A 56 9.01 -2.48 -3.05
C TRP A 56 8.38 -1.11 -3.28
N ASN A 57 7.96 -0.85 -4.52
CA ASN A 57 7.57 0.50 -4.92
C ASN A 57 6.12 0.82 -4.54
N GLN A 58 5.19 -0.14 -4.65
CA GLN A 58 3.78 0.15 -4.34
C GLN A 58 3.47 -0.08 -2.86
N PHE A 59 3.82 -1.25 -2.33
CA PHE A 59 3.47 -1.62 -0.96
C PHE A 59 4.37 -0.91 0.07
N CYS A 60 5.70 -1.09 -0.01
CA CYS A 60 6.62 -0.53 0.98
C CYS A 60 6.79 0.99 0.87
N ASP A 61 7.12 1.53 -0.30
CA ASP A 61 7.45 2.95 -0.45
C ASP A 61 6.22 3.88 -0.38
N TRP A 62 5.07 3.44 -0.89
CA TRP A 62 3.86 4.26 -0.92
C TRP A 62 2.84 3.85 0.14
N TYR A 63 2.32 2.62 0.11
CA TYR A 63 1.20 2.25 0.97
C TYR A 63 1.55 2.32 2.47
N LEU A 64 2.68 1.76 2.89
CA LEU A 64 3.10 1.83 4.30
C LEU A 64 3.37 3.27 4.78
N GLU A 65 3.74 4.17 3.88
CA GLU A 65 3.94 5.59 4.20
C GLU A 65 2.62 6.36 4.28
N LEU A 66 1.72 6.12 3.32
CA LEU A 66 0.41 6.77 3.22
C LEU A 66 -0.55 6.38 4.37
N THR A 67 -0.32 5.24 5.00
CA THR A 67 -1.13 4.74 6.13
C THR A 67 -0.67 5.27 7.49
N LYS A 68 0.53 5.87 7.60
CA LYS A 68 1.04 6.42 8.86
C LYS A 68 0.14 7.48 9.51
N PRO A 69 -0.47 8.43 8.77
CA PRO A 69 -1.38 9.41 9.35
C PRO A 69 -2.58 8.75 10.05
N VAL A 70 -3.18 7.73 9.41
CA VAL A 70 -4.27 6.96 10.00
C VAL A 70 -3.80 6.21 11.26
N MET A 71 -2.64 5.55 11.20
CA MET A 71 -2.11 4.83 12.36
C MET A 71 -1.71 5.70 13.55
N ASN A 72 -1.46 7.00 13.32
CA ASN A 72 -1.03 7.94 14.37
C ASN A 72 -2.19 8.75 14.99
N GLY A 73 -3.42 8.64 14.47
CA GLY A 73 -4.54 9.45 14.97
C GLY A 73 -5.90 9.23 14.31
N GLY A 74 -6.08 8.14 13.57
CA GLY A 74 -7.38 7.77 13.00
C GLY A 74 -8.36 7.22 14.04
N THR A 75 -9.62 7.13 13.65
CA THR A 75 -10.68 6.49 14.44
C THR A 75 -10.48 4.97 14.51
N GLU A 76 -11.13 4.30 15.47
CA GLU A 76 -11.05 2.83 15.58
C GLU A 76 -11.51 2.10 14.31
N ALA A 77 -12.50 2.63 13.59
CA ALA A 77 -12.99 2.05 12.33
C ALA A 77 -11.95 2.21 11.20
N GLU A 78 -11.25 3.34 11.13
CA GLU A 78 -10.19 3.58 10.15
C GLU A 78 -8.94 2.74 10.47
N LEU A 79 -8.53 2.68 11.75
CA LEU A 79 -7.43 1.84 12.20
C LEU A 79 -7.69 0.37 11.87
N ARG A 80 -8.90 -0.12 12.14
CA ARG A 80 -9.32 -1.49 11.79
C ARG A 80 -9.27 -1.71 10.28
N GLY A 81 -9.82 -0.79 9.50
CA GLY A 81 -9.81 -0.84 8.03
C GLY A 81 -8.39 -0.94 7.47
N THR A 82 -7.48 -0.05 7.89
CA THR A 82 -6.09 -0.05 7.43
C THR A 82 -5.33 -1.30 7.88
N ARG A 83 -5.51 -1.77 9.12
CA ARG A 83 -4.89 -3.03 9.60
C ARG A 83 -5.39 -4.23 8.82
N HIS A 84 -6.70 -4.29 8.57
CA HIS A 84 -7.32 -5.34 7.77
C HIS A 84 -6.71 -5.38 6.37
N THR A 85 -6.70 -4.23 5.67
CA THR A 85 -6.12 -4.14 4.33
C THR A 85 -4.65 -4.52 4.29
N LEU A 86 -3.84 -4.04 5.25
CA LEU A 86 -2.42 -4.36 5.32
C LEU A 86 -2.19 -5.87 5.45
N VAL A 87 -2.91 -6.53 6.36
CA VAL A 87 -2.77 -7.97 6.58
C VAL A 87 -3.29 -8.77 5.38
N THR A 88 -4.42 -8.38 4.79
CA THR A 88 -5.00 -9.02 3.61
C THR A 88 -4.07 -8.96 2.40
N VAL A 89 -3.50 -7.78 2.11
CA VAL A 89 -2.57 -7.61 0.99
C VAL A 89 -1.25 -8.35 1.26
N LEU A 90 -0.73 -8.30 2.49
CA LEU A 90 0.49 -9.02 2.86
C LEU A 90 0.33 -10.53 2.71
N GLU A 91 -0.78 -11.10 3.20
CA GLU A 91 -1.07 -12.53 3.05
C GLU A 91 -1.13 -12.95 1.58
N GLY A 92 -1.87 -12.19 0.76
CA GLY A 92 -1.98 -12.44 -0.67
C GLY A 92 -0.62 -12.31 -1.38
N LEU A 93 0.19 -11.31 -1.02
CA LEU A 93 1.51 -11.09 -1.57
C LEU A 93 2.45 -12.26 -1.27
N LEU A 94 2.41 -12.81 -0.05
CA LEU A 94 3.20 -13.98 0.32
C LEU A 94 2.82 -15.19 -0.53
N ARG A 95 1.52 -15.42 -0.78
CA ARG A 95 1.05 -16.49 -1.68
C ARG A 95 1.51 -16.26 -3.12
N LEU A 96 1.45 -15.02 -3.61
CA LEU A 96 1.92 -14.67 -4.95
C LEU A 96 3.43 -14.90 -5.12
N ALA A 97 4.21 -14.61 -4.08
CA ALA A 97 5.67 -14.70 -4.06
C ALA A 97 6.20 -16.13 -3.84
N HIS A 98 5.42 -17.01 -3.22
CA HIS A 98 5.86 -18.33 -2.80
C HIS A 98 6.47 -19.20 -3.91
N PRO A 99 5.97 -19.21 -5.17
CA PRO A 99 6.59 -19.96 -6.27
C PRO A 99 8.04 -19.56 -6.58
N ILE A 100 8.47 -18.34 -6.19
CA ILE A 100 9.80 -17.80 -6.48
C ILE A 100 10.69 -17.85 -5.22
N ILE A 101 10.13 -17.52 -4.05
CA ILE A 101 10.88 -17.39 -2.78
C ILE A 101 10.25 -18.21 -1.64
N PRO A 102 10.23 -19.55 -1.74
CA PRO A 102 9.35 -20.41 -0.94
C PRO A 102 9.66 -20.42 0.57
N PHE A 103 10.94 -20.45 0.95
CA PHE A 103 11.31 -20.66 2.36
C PHE A 103 11.00 -19.45 3.25
N ILE A 104 11.30 -18.25 2.76
CA ILE A 104 11.05 -17.02 3.52
C ILE A 104 9.56 -16.68 3.56
N THR A 105 8.85 -16.89 2.45
CA THR A 105 7.40 -16.66 2.39
C THR A 105 6.65 -17.61 3.32
N GLU A 106 7.02 -18.89 3.38
CA GLU A 106 6.48 -19.85 4.34
C GLU A 106 6.71 -19.35 5.78
N THR A 107 7.94 -18.99 6.12
CA THR A 107 8.30 -18.54 7.48
C THR A 107 7.49 -17.33 7.93
N ILE A 108 7.30 -16.34 7.05
CA ILE A 108 6.51 -15.15 7.35
C ILE A 108 5.02 -15.48 7.40
N TRP A 109 4.53 -16.27 6.43
CA TRP A 109 3.12 -16.63 6.34
C TRP A 109 2.62 -17.42 7.54
N GLN A 110 3.46 -18.27 8.15
CA GLN A 110 3.12 -18.97 9.40
C GLN A 110 2.76 -18.02 10.55
N ARG A 111 3.30 -16.78 10.55
CA ARG A 111 2.93 -15.74 11.53
C ARG A 111 1.69 -14.97 11.10
N VAL A 112 1.62 -14.62 9.82
CA VAL A 112 0.50 -13.84 9.25
C VAL A 112 -0.80 -14.62 9.26
N LYS A 113 -0.78 -15.94 8.98
CA LYS A 113 -1.98 -16.79 8.91
C LYS A 113 -2.81 -16.75 10.20
N VAL A 114 -2.16 -16.58 11.36
CA VAL A 114 -2.81 -16.47 12.67
C VAL A 114 -3.68 -15.21 12.75
N LEU A 115 -3.19 -14.10 12.19
CA LEU A 115 -3.93 -12.83 12.16
C LEU A 115 -5.16 -12.93 11.23
N CYS A 116 -5.05 -13.68 10.14
CA CYS A 116 -6.13 -13.91 9.19
C CYS A 116 -7.13 -15.01 9.62
N GLY A 117 -6.89 -15.69 10.75
CA GLY A 117 -7.71 -16.83 11.18
C GLY A 117 -7.55 -18.09 10.29
N ILE A 118 -6.45 -18.20 9.54
CA ILE A 118 -6.17 -19.34 8.66
C ILE A 118 -5.47 -20.45 9.45
N THR A 119 -6.03 -21.66 9.41
CA THR A 119 -5.54 -22.83 10.16
C THR A 119 -4.70 -23.81 9.33
N ALA A 120 -4.47 -23.53 8.05
CA ALA A 120 -3.76 -24.43 7.15
C ALA A 120 -2.26 -24.58 7.51
N ASP A 121 -1.70 -25.76 7.22
CA ASP A 121 -0.34 -26.12 7.65
C ASP A 121 0.77 -25.45 6.85
N THR A 122 0.57 -25.22 5.55
CA THR A 122 1.58 -24.65 4.65
C THR A 122 0.95 -23.71 3.63
N ILE A 123 1.68 -22.64 3.28
CA ILE A 123 1.28 -21.71 2.23
C ILE A 123 1.27 -22.38 0.84
N MET A 124 2.10 -23.41 0.64
CA MET A 124 2.26 -24.11 -0.65
C MET A 124 0.96 -24.72 -1.17
N LEU A 125 0.05 -25.12 -0.27
CA LEU A 125 -1.23 -25.73 -0.61
C LEU A 125 -2.40 -24.73 -0.60
N GLN A 126 -2.12 -23.44 -0.35
CA GLN A 126 -3.17 -22.43 -0.38
C GLN A 126 -3.60 -22.10 -1.82
N PRO A 127 -4.87 -21.74 -2.04
CA PRO A 127 -5.33 -21.25 -3.32
C PRO A 127 -4.48 -20.07 -3.79
N PHE A 128 -4.08 -20.09 -5.06
CA PHE A 128 -3.37 -18.96 -5.65
C PHE A 128 -4.30 -17.74 -5.75
N PRO A 129 -3.84 -16.50 -5.47
CA PRO A 129 -4.65 -15.30 -5.65
C PRO A 129 -5.21 -15.19 -7.08
N GLN A 130 -6.45 -14.73 -7.22
CA GLN A 130 -7.12 -14.58 -8.51
C GLN A 130 -7.62 -13.16 -8.69
N TYR A 131 -7.59 -12.70 -9.95
CA TYR A 131 -8.15 -11.40 -10.32
C TYR A 131 -9.66 -11.38 -10.09
N ASP A 132 -10.14 -10.29 -9.51
CA ASP A 132 -11.55 -10.06 -9.22
C ASP A 132 -11.99 -8.71 -9.82
N ALA A 133 -12.87 -8.77 -10.82
CA ALA A 133 -13.35 -7.56 -11.49
C ALA A 133 -14.13 -6.62 -10.56
N SER A 134 -14.67 -7.12 -9.44
CA SER A 134 -15.39 -6.30 -8.46
C SER A 134 -14.47 -5.45 -7.59
N GLN A 135 -13.17 -5.76 -7.54
CA GLN A 135 -12.15 -5.04 -6.77
C GLN A 135 -11.42 -3.97 -7.61
N VAL A 136 -11.93 -3.67 -8.82
CA VAL A 136 -11.41 -2.56 -9.63
C VAL A 136 -11.94 -1.24 -9.07
N ASP A 137 -11.03 -0.33 -8.74
CA ASP A 137 -11.35 1.04 -8.30
C ASP A 137 -10.50 2.05 -9.09
N GLU A 138 -10.96 2.39 -10.30
CA GLU A 138 -10.26 3.32 -11.20
C GLU A 138 -10.11 4.72 -10.59
N ALA A 139 -11.08 5.14 -9.77
CA ALA A 139 -11.03 6.43 -9.09
C ALA A 139 -9.91 6.44 -8.04
N ALA A 140 -9.82 5.41 -7.19
CA ALA A 140 -8.75 5.33 -6.20
C ALA A 140 -7.36 5.24 -6.83
N LEU A 141 -7.23 4.56 -7.97
CA LEU A 141 -5.99 4.52 -8.75
C LEU A 141 -5.62 5.91 -9.27
N ALA A 142 -6.53 6.61 -9.93
CA ALA A 142 -6.29 7.93 -10.50
C ALA A 142 -5.98 9.00 -9.43
N ASP A 143 -6.78 9.04 -8.36
CA ASP A 143 -6.62 9.99 -7.26
C ASP A 143 -5.28 9.78 -6.53
N THR A 144 -4.90 8.52 -6.31
CA THR A 144 -3.63 8.20 -5.64
C THR A 144 -2.43 8.54 -6.53
N GLU A 145 -2.52 8.28 -7.84
CA GLU A 145 -1.45 8.65 -8.77
C GLU A 145 -1.26 10.17 -8.83
N TRP A 146 -2.34 10.94 -8.86
CA TRP A 146 -2.27 12.40 -8.74
C TRP A 146 -1.59 12.83 -7.43
N LEU A 147 -1.95 12.20 -6.31
CA LEU A 147 -1.33 12.47 -5.01
C LEU A 147 0.17 12.16 -5.00
N LYS A 148 0.59 11.01 -5.57
CA LYS A 148 2.00 10.63 -5.70
C LYS A 148 2.78 11.69 -6.49
N GLN A 149 2.25 12.13 -7.62
CA GLN A 149 2.86 13.17 -8.45
C GLN A 149 3.02 14.49 -7.68
N ALA A 150 1.99 14.90 -6.93
CA ALA A 150 2.07 16.09 -6.08
C ALA A 150 3.15 15.96 -5.00
N ILE A 151 3.24 14.81 -4.31
CA ILE A 151 4.25 14.54 -3.29
C ILE A 151 5.67 14.58 -3.89
N VAL A 152 5.87 13.93 -5.05
CA VAL A 152 7.17 13.92 -5.74
C VAL A 152 7.55 15.34 -6.18
N ALA A 153 6.63 16.12 -6.74
CA ALA A 153 6.88 17.51 -7.11
C ALA A 153 7.35 18.35 -5.92
N VAL A 154 6.68 18.22 -4.76
CA VAL A 154 7.08 18.92 -3.53
C VAL A 154 8.46 18.45 -3.05
N ARG A 155 8.78 17.15 -3.13
CA ARG A 155 10.10 16.61 -2.77
C ARG A 155 11.20 17.16 -3.68
N ASN A 156 10.95 17.23 -4.99
CA ASN A 156 11.90 17.78 -5.96
C ASN A 156 12.17 19.26 -5.72
N ILE A 157 11.12 20.08 -5.50
CA ILE A 157 11.27 21.50 -5.18
C ILE A 157 12.09 21.69 -3.89
N ARG A 158 11.83 20.89 -2.86
CA ARG A 158 12.62 20.94 -1.61
C ARG A 158 14.10 20.63 -1.87
N ALA A 159 14.39 19.63 -2.69
CA ALA A 159 15.75 19.25 -3.05
C ALA A 159 16.46 20.36 -3.83
N GLU A 160 15.80 20.92 -4.86
CA GLU A 160 16.32 22.03 -5.67
C GLU A 160 16.59 23.28 -4.83
N MET A 161 15.70 23.58 -3.87
CA MET A 161 15.85 24.73 -2.98
C MET A 161 16.72 24.46 -1.73
N ASN A 162 17.34 23.28 -1.64
CA ASN A 162 18.14 22.82 -0.50
C ASN A 162 17.43 22.98 0.86
N ILE A 163 16.11 22.74 0.88
CA ILE A 163 15.26 22.82 2.07
C ILE A 163 15.24 21.45 2.75
N ALA A 164 15.58 21.42 4.04
CA ALA A 164 15.56 20.18 4.83
C ALA A 164 14.17 19.48 4.81
N PRO A 165 14.09 18.14 4.66
CA PRO A 165 12.83 17.39 4.57
C PRO A 165 11.86 17.60 5.74
N GLY A 166 12.39 17.76 6.96
CA GLY A 166 11.58 17.99 8.16
C GLY A 166 11.12 19.43 8.38
N LYS A 167 11.58 20.40 7.57
CA LYS A 167 11.20 21.80 7.73
C LYS A 167 9.77 22.01 7.22
N PRO A 168 8.85 22.58 8.02
CA PRO A 168 7.53 22.96 7.53
C PRO A 168 7.66 23.99 6.40
N LEU A 169 7.03 23.72 5.25
CA LEU A 169 6.87 24.74 4.21
C LEU A 169 5.70 25.63 4.59
N GLY A 170 5.88 26.95 4.53
CA GLY A 170 4.74 27.86 4.60
C GLY A 170 3.78 27.53 3.46
N THR A 171 2.52 27.27 3.77
CA THR A 171 1.50 26.96 2.77
C THR A 171 1.45 28.06 1.71
N ALA A 172 1.10 27.73 0.47
CA ALA A 172 0.96 28.72 -0.61
C ALA A 172 0.03 29.89 -0.23
N ALA A 173 -0.93 29.68 0.70
CA ALA A 173 -1.74 30.73 1.30
C ALA A 173 -0.89 31.80 2.03
N ALA A 174 0.18 31.41 2.73
CA ALA A 174 1.12 32.33 3.35
C ALA A 174 2.04 33.03 2.33
N TRP A 175 2.35 32.37 1.20
CA TRP A 175 3.13 32.97 0.10
C TRP A 175 2.33 33.99 -0.72
N LEU A 176 1.05 33.72 -1.01
CA LEU A 176 0.14 34.68 -1.65
C LEU A 176 -0.06 35.94 -0.80
N GLN A 177 -0.14 35.80 0.53
CA GLN A 177 -0.23 36.96 1.43
C GLN A 177 1.08 37.76 1.52
N ARG A 178 2.25 37.11 1.37
CA ARG A 178 3.55 37.79 1.37
C ARG A 178 3.86 38.46 0.03
N GLY A 179 3.51 37.84 -1.10
CA GLY A 179 3.65 38.43 -2.44
C GLY A 179 2.75 39.64 -2.67
N CYS A 180 1.58 39.70 -2.01
CA CYS A 180 0.68 40.85 -2.10
C CYS A 180 1.13 42.04 -1.20
N ARG A 181 2.05 41.84 -0.26
CA ARG A 181 2.59 42.93 0.60
C ARG A 181 3.79 43.64 0.00
N THR A 182 4.48 43.08 -1.00
CA THR A 182 5.67 43.69 -1.61
C THR A 182 5.39 44.63 -2.78
N SER A 183 4.12 44.92 -3.11
CA SER A 183 3.72 45.89 -4.15
C SER A 183 3.20 47.23 -3.59
N ARG A 184 3.17 47.43 -2.26
CA ARG A 184 2.89 48.74 -1.65
C ARG A 184 4.05 49.18 -0.77
N LYS A 185 5.11 49.68 -1.40
CA LYS A 185 5.84 50.90 -1.04
C LYS A 185 7.01 51.10 -2.00
#